data_AF-A0AAV8RH67-F1
#
_entry.id   AF-A0AAV8RH67-F1
#
_cell.length_a   1.000
_cell.length_b   1.000
_cell.length_c   1.000
_cell.angle_alpha   90.00
_cell.angle_beta   90.00
_cell.angle_gamma   90.00
#
_symmetry.space_group_name_H-M   'P 1'
#
loop_
_entity.id
_entity.type
_entity.pdbx_description
1 polymer ?
#
loop_
_entity_poly.entity_id
_entity_poly.type
_entity_poly.pdbx_seq_one_letter_code
_entity_poly.pdbx_strand_id
1 'polypeptide(L)'
;MLWPNQRKGTALVFIRRSQPRKQRGRKGGRQQQHKGGVRSLPSRLRSRRSPRRPIYPTLIEDLFGSSDLLLEQRVVMDKDNEQGTLESQLIQKNTKWKHEFECHQSQVEKLEEKLMEVKIDMKCAEEDTKDLELLWRRVKTTATMLTYLKSKARIMAIPHLACVSCGIKHQEGIGFVDKHGLPLSEWSTIVNLSSLESSDEMSQLASNLKYGPFDANDGAYFSETLKSTRVVAEVMESLIKRAIKAETEAATEKEKVKLGLEENKRKTLQIQGMTLKVEEMEKFALGTNTLLNEMRQKVTDMVEETSRQRQRAAENEQELRRVKQDFDSLRLLKSFLTG
;
A
#
# COMPACT_ATOMS: atom_id res chain seq x y z
N MET A 1 15.00 -64.23 -36.40
CA MET A 1 14.33 -64.57 -35.14
C MET A 1 14.40 -63.36 -34.20
N LEU A 2 13.22 -62.85 -33.83
CA LEU A 2 12.86 -62.09 -32.62
C LEU A 2 13.66 -60.85 -32.22
N TRP A 3 13.11 -59.69 -32.63
CA TRP A 3 13.06 -58.48 -31.80
C TRP A 3 11.91 -58.56 -30.78
N PRO A 4 12.02 -57.88 -29.63
CA PRO A 4 10.85 -57.34 -28.96
C PRO A 4 10.95 -55.82 -28.76
N ASN A 5 10.17 -55.13 -29.58
CA ASN A 5 9.16 -54.14 -29.22
C ASN A 5 9.06 -53.73 -27.72
N GLN A 6 9.29 -52.45 -27.40
CA GLN A 6 8.43 -51.68 -26.48
C GLN A 6 8.49 -50.19 -26.83
N ARG A 7 7.50 -49.74 -27.60
CA ARG A 7 7.07 -48.34 -27.65
C ARG A 7 6.26 -48.05 -26.38
N LYS A 8 6.70 -47.08 -25.57
CA LYS A 8 5.82 -46.34 -24.67
C LYS A 8 5.66 -44.93 -25.22
N GLY A 9 4.53 -44.69 -25.85
CA GLY A 9 4.11 -43.37 -26.31
C GLY A 9 3.88 -42.47 -25.11
N THR A 10 4.59 -41.35 -25.07
CA THR A 10 4.27 -40.25 -24.16
C THR A 10 3.60 -39.18 -25.02
N ALA A 11 2.30 -39.01 -24.83
CA ALA A 11 1.51 -37.99 -25.50
C ALA A 11 2.01 -36.60 -25.09
N LEU A 12 2.55 -35.84 -26.04
CA LEU A 12 2.74 -34.40 -25.87
C LEU A 12 1.37 -33.72 -25.97
N VAL A 13 0.80 -33.39 -24.81
CA VAL A 13 -0.32 -32.46 -24.71
C VAL A 13 0.21 -31.05 -24.96
N PHE A 14 -0.04 -30.53 -26.16
CA PHE A 14 0.16 -29.12 -26.50
C PHE A 14 -0.84 -28.26 -25.72
N ILE A 15 -0.41 -27.66 -24.60
CA ILE A 15 -1.19 -26.61 -23.92
C ILE A 15 -1.03 -25.32 -24.71
N ARG A 16 -2.03 -25.03 -25.54
CA ARG A 16 -2.25 -23.75 -26.21
C ARG A 16 -2.54 -22.69 -25.15
N ARG A 17 -1.55 -21.85 -24.80
CA ARG A 17 -1.79 -20.64 -24.02
C ARG A 17 -2.54 -19.62 -24.89
N SER A 18 -3.86 -19.62 -24.76
CA SER A 18 -4.71 -18.49 -25.11
C SER A 18 -4.53 -17.38 -24.06
N GLN A 19 -4.19 -16.17 -24.51
CA GLN A 19 -4.42 -14.94 -23.74
C GLN A 19 -4.99 -13.85 -24.65
N PRO A 20 -5.78 -12.91 -24.09
CA PRO A 20 -6.94 -12.37 -24.77
C PRO A 20 -6.73 -10.99 -25.38
N ARG A 21 -7.58 -10.73 -26.38
CA ARG A 21 -7.83 -9.44 -27.02
C ARG A 21 -8.12 -8.34 -25.99
N LYS A 22 -7.37 -7.24 -26.06
CA LYS A 22 -7.77 -5.93 -25.55
C LYS A 22 -9.00 -5.46 -26.33
N GLN A 23 -10.16 -5.40 -25.68
CA GLN A 23 -11.30 -4.60 -26.15
C GLN A 23 -11.54 -3.41 -25.24
N ARG A 24 -11.98 -2.34 -25.89
CA ARG A 24 -12.22 -0.97 -25.42
C ARG A 24 -13.32 -0.90 -24.36
N GLY A 25 -13.22 0.11 -23.49
CA GLY A 25 -14.33 0.60 -22.68
C GLY A 25 -14.18 2.09 -22.38
N ARG A 26 -14.78 2.94 -23.23
CA ARG A 26 -15.16 4.33 -22.91
C ARG A 26 -16.40 4.32 -22.01
N LYS A 27 -16.45 5.21 -21.02
CA LYS A 27 -17.61 5.94 -20.43
C LYS A 27 -17.03 6.68 -19.20
N GLY A 28 -17.14 8.00 -19.00
CA GLY A 28 -18.23 8.92 -19.32
C GLY A 28 -19.14 9.03 -18.10
N GLY A 29 -18.99 10.08 -17.27
CA GLY A 29 -19.86 10.27 -16.10
C GLY A 29 -19.50 11.43 -15.17
N ARG A 30 -20.03 12.62 -15.50
CA ARG A 30 -20.59 13.67 -14.61
C ARG A 30 -19.98 13.86 -13.21
N GLN A 31 -19.34 15.01 -12.99
CA GLN A 31 -19.30 15.65 -11.67
C GLN A 31 -20.20 16.89 -11.69
N GLN A 32 -21.26 16.82 -10.88
CA GLN A 32 -22.11 17.93 -10.49
C GLN A 32 -21.33 18.83 -9.53
N GLN A 33 -21.27 20.12 -9.84
CA GLN A 33 -20.90 21.16 -8.90
C GLN A 33 -22.16 21.61 -8.17
N HIS A 34 -22.18 21.52 -6.84
CA HIS A 34 -23.07 22.32 -6.01
C HIS A 34 -22.52 22.49 -4.59
N LYS A 35 -22.41 23.77 -4.21
CA LYS A 35 -22.56 24.38 -2.86
C LYS A 35 -21.45 24.03 -1.85
N GLY A 36 -20.97 24.93 -1.01
CA GLY A 36 -21.28 26.32 -0.68
C GLY A 36 -20.22 26.77 0.34
N GLY A 37 -19.81 28.03 0.35
CA GLY A 37 -20.22 28.92 1.43
C GLY A 37 -19.02 29.79 1.82
N VAL A 38 -19.00 31.01 1.31
CA VAL A 38 -17.96 32.00 1.56
C VAL A 38 -18.32 32.78 2.83
N ARG A 39 -17.39 32.71 3.78
CA ARG A 39 -16.91 33.78 4.69
C ARG A 39 -17.76 35.06 4.80
N SER A 40 -18.34 35.22 5.99
CA SER A 40 -18.15 36.34 6.93
C SER A 40 -17.94 37.77 6.40
N LEU A 41 -18.91 38.64 6.73
CA LEU A 41 -18.83 39.94 7.44
C LEU A 41 -20.01 40.82 6.98
N PRO A 42 -20.65 41.60 7.88
CA PRO A 42 -20.17 42.98 8.00
C PRO A 42 -20.19 43.55 9.42
N SER A 43 -19.27 44.49 9.58
CA SER A 43 -19.11 45.43 10.67
C SER A 43 -20.12 46.58 10.63
N ARG A 44 -20.41 47.11 11.84
CA ARG A 44 -20.49 48.56 12.17
C ARG A 44 -21.68 49.37 11.61
N LEU A 45 -22.59 49.81 12.51
CA LEU A 45 -22.62 51.18 13.09
C LEU A 45 -24.00 51.57 13.68
N ARG A 46 -23.91 52.15 14.89
CA ARG A 46 -24.65 53.30 15.44
C ARG A 46 -26.19 53.31 15.47
N SER A 47 -26.68 53.24 16.71
CA SER A 47 -27.36 54.34 17.45
C SER A 47 -28.53 55.06 16.78
N ARG A 48 -29.72 54.98 17.41
CA ARG A 48 -30.50 56.18 17.82
C ARG A 48 -31.64 55.85 18.81
N ARG A 49 -31.51 56.44 19.99
CA ARG A 49 -32.50 57.17 20.82
C ARG A 49 -34.00 56.81 20.72
N SER A 50 -34.61 56.60 21.89
CA SER A 50 -35.94 57.13 22.24
C SER A 50 -36.02 57.33 23.76
N PRO A 51 -36.42 58.51 24.28
CA PRO A 51 -36.61 58.76 25.70
C PRO A 51 -38.07 58.49 26.12
N ARG A 52 -38.25 57.83 27.27
CA ARG A 52 -39.56 57.72 27.95
C ARG A 52 -39.73 58.88 28.94
N ARG A 53 -40.94 59.44 28.93
CA ARG A 53 -41.48 60.50 29.79
C ARG A 53 -41.43 60.14 31.28
N PRO A 54 -41.46 61.12 32.19
CA PRO A 54 -42.07 60.94 33.50
C PRO A 54 -43.52 61.45 33.52
N ILE A 55 -44.31 60.71 34.29
CA ILE A 55 -45.73 60.87 34.61
C ILE A 55 -45.80 61.61 35.97
N TYR A 56 -46.72 62.57 36.11
CA TYR A 56 -47.06 63.22 37.39
C TYR A 56 -47.58 62.19 38.42
N PRO A 57 -47.56 62.52 39.71
CA PRO A 57 -48.86 62.59 40.37
C PRO A 57 -49.10 63.83 41.25
N THR A 58 -50.39 64.08 41.30
CA THR A 58 -51.23 65.11 41.89
C THR A 58 -51.56 64.92 43.37
N LEU A 59 -51.79 66.07 44.04
CA LEU A 59 -52.88 66.43 44.98
C LEU A 59 -52.92 65.86 46.40
N ILE A 60 -53.24 66.78 47.35
CA ILE A 60 -54.37 66.81 48.31
C ILE A 60 -53.95 67.77 49.46
N GLU A 61 -54.48 69.01 49.48
CA GLU A 61 -55.53 69.53 50.42
C GLU A 61 -54.97 69.79 51.84
N ASP A 62 -55.32 70.81 52.62
CA ASP A 62 -56.41 71.78 52.55
C ASP A 62 -56.18 72.93 53.57
N LEU A 63 -56.79 74.08 53.27
CA LEU A 63 -57.50 75.02 54.17
C LEU A 63 -56.88 75.48 55.51
N PHE A 64 -56.64 76.79 55.66
CA PHE A 64 -57.50 77.71 56.45
C PHE A 64 -56.93 79.15 56.52
N GLY A 65 -57.79 80.15 56.28
CA GLY A 65 -58.01 81.23 57.26
C GLY A 65 -57.18 82.52 57.20
N SER A 66 -57.74 83.51 56.50
CA SER A 66 -57.96 84.90 56.97
C SER A 66 -56.80 85.89 57.16
N SER A 67 -56.73 86.80 56.18
CA SER A 67 -56.96 88.25 56.31
C SER A 67 -56.26 89.09 57.39
N ASP A 68 -55.52 90.07 56.85
CA ASP A 68 -55.44 91.48 57.23
C ASP A 68 -55.16 91.85 58.69
N LEU A 69 -54.02 92.51 58.91
CA LEU A 69 -54.04 93.93 59.27
C LEU A 69 -52.70 94.61 58.98
N LEU A 70 -52.84 95.82 58.47
CA LEU A 70 -51.85 96.76 57.96
C LEU A 70 -50.86 97.26 59.01
N LEU A 71 -49.76 97.81 58.47
CA LEU A 71 -48.85 98.82 59.05
C LEU A 71 -47.85 98.34 60.10
N GLU A 72 -46.66 97.95 59.64
CA GLU A 72 -45.49 98.76 59.99
C GLU A 72 -44.41 98.67 58.91
N GLN A 73 -44.29 99.77 58.19
CA GLN A 73 -43.25 100.01 57.22
C GLN A 73 -41.96 100.34 57.96
N ARG A 74 -40.83 99.90 57.38
CA ARG A 74 -39.52 100.60 57.46
C ARG A 74 -38.53 100.17 58.58
N VAL A 75 -38.25 98.86 58.76
CA VAL A 75 -36.95 98.35 59.30
C VAL A 75 -36.48 97.03 58.64
N VAL A 76 -37.14 96.56 57.57
CA VAL A 76 -36.84 95.24 56.95
C VAL A 76 -36.29 95.40 55.53
N MET A 77 -35.27 96.24 55.35
CA MET A 77 -34.57 96.35 54.06
C MET A 77 -33.09 95.97 54.10
N ASP A 78 -32.52 95.67 55.28
CA ASP A 78 -31.14 95.14 55.39
C ASP A 78 -31.08 93.65 55.81
N LYS A 79 -32.09 93.10 56.50
CA LYS A 79 -32.10 91.68 56.90
C LYS A 79 -32.55 90.71 55.79
N ASP A 80 -33.45 91.13 54.91
CA ASP A 80 -33.90 90.31 53.78
C ASP A 80 -32.83 90.15 52.69
N ASN A 81 -31.93 91.14 52.57
CA ASN A 81 -30.81 91.12 51.63
C ASN A 81 -29.69 90.18 52.11
N GLU A 82 -29.41 90.14 53.42
CA GLU A 82 -28.47 89.18 54.02
C GLU A 82 -29.03 87.75 54.06
N GLN A 83 -30.32 87.57 54.38
CA GLN A 83 -30.97 86.25 54.39
C GLN A 83 -31.10 85.66 52.97
N GLY A 84 -31.43 86.48 51.97
CA GLY A 84 -31.40 86.07 50.56
C GLY A 84 -29.99 85.74 50.06
N THR A 85 -28.95 86.42 50.56
CA THR A 85 -27.55 86.11 50.25
C THR A 85 -27.11 84.77 50.87
N LEU A 86 -27.54 84.48 52.10
CA LEU A 86 -27.27 83.21 52.78
C LEU A 86 -28.03 82.04 52.15
N GLU A 87 -29.29 82.21 51.76
CA GLU A 87 -30.05 81.19 51.03
C GLU A 87 -29.46 80.93 49.63
N SER A 88 -29.03 81.97 48.92
CA SER A 88 -28.34 81.83 47.63
C SER A 88 -27.03 81.06 47.77
N GLN A 89 -26.22 81.35 48.80
CA GLN A 89 -25.01 80.57 49.08
C GLN A 89 -25.31 79.12 49.48
N LEU A 90 -26.40 78.86 50.20
CA LEU A 90 -26.82 77.52 50.59
C LEU A 90 -27.29 76.71 49.37
N ILE A 91 -28.09 77.31 48.49
CA ILE A 91 -28.53 76.72 47.22
C ILE A 91 -27.35 76.47 46.29
N GLN A 92 -26.40 77.42 46.20
CA GLN A 92 -25.18 77.27 45.40
C GLN A 92 -24.29 76.13 45.93
N LYS A 93 -24.12 76.03 47.25
CA LYS A 93 -23.40 74.91 47.86
C LYS A 93 -24.13 73.59 47.58
N ASN A 94 -25.43 73.53 47.81
CA ASN A 94 -26.23 72.31 47.61
C ASN A 94 -26.22 71.83 46.14
N THR A 95 -26.34 72.76 45.19
CA THR A 95 -26.23 72.43 43.75
C THR A 95 -24.83 71.96 43.36
N LYS A 96 -23.76 72.56 43.92
CA LYS A 96 -22.39 72.09 43.75
C LYS A 96 -22.18 70.68 44.32
N TRP A 97 -22.61 70.44 45.56
CA TRP A 97 -22.54 69.12 46.20
C TRP A 97 -23.32 68.06 45.43
N LYS A 98 -24.51 68.40 44.91
CA LYS A 98 -25.31 67.50 44.08
C LYS A 98 -24.61 67.16 42.76
N HIS A 99 -24.03 68.15 42.08
CA HIS A 99 -23.25 67.91 40.86
C HIS A 99 -21.99 67.08 41.15
N GLU A 100 -21.28 67.34 42.26
CA GLU A 100 -20.13 66.53 42.68
C GLU A 100 -20.55 65.08 42.98
N PHE A 101 -21.68 64.89 43.67
CA PHE A 101 -22.23 63.56 43.92
C PHE A 101 -22.62 62.83 42.63
N GLU A 102 -23.32 63.49 41.70
CA GLU A 102 -23.66 62.91 40.39
C GLU A 102 -22.40 62.61 39.55
N CYS A 103 -21.37 63.47 39.62
CA CYS A 103 -20.07 63.22 38.99
C CYS A 103 -19.34 62.02 39.60
N HIS A 104 -19.35 61.90 40.93
CA HIS A 104 -18.76 60.75 41.62
C HIS A 104 -19.54 59.48 41.33
N GLN A 105 -20.87 59.54 41.29
CA GLN A 105 -21.71 58.41 40.97
C GLN A 105 -21.49 57.94 39.52
N SER A 106 -21.41 58.85 38.54
CA SER A 106 -21.06 58.50 37.16
C SER A 106 -19.63 57.92 37.04
N GLN A 107 -18.68 58.38 37.85
CA GLN A 107 -17.35 57.79 37.93
C GLN A 107 -17.38 56.37 38.51
N VAL A 108 -18.17 56.14 39.56
CA VAL A 108 -18.37 54.81 40.16
C VAL A 108 -19.03 53.86 39.16
N GLU A 109 -20.10 54.28 38.49
CA GLU A 109 -20.77 53.48 37.45
C GLU A 109 -19.81 53.10 36.31
N LYS A 110 -18.96 54.04 35.87
CA LYS A 110 -17.92 53.77 34.86
C LYS A 110 -16.83 52.82 35.36
N LEU A 111 -16.50 52.87 36.64
CA LEU A 111 -15.55 51.94 37.26
C LEU A 111 -16.17 50.55 37.42
N GLU A 112 -17.46 50.45 37.77
CA GLU A 112 -18.20 49.19 37.86
C GLU A 112 -18.33 48.51 36.49
N GLU A 113 -18.63 49.27 35.43
CA GLU A 113 -18.65 48.78 34.05
C GLU A 113 -17.29 48.19 33.64
N LYS A 114 -16.20 48.93 33.90
CA LYS A 114 -14.84 48.45 33.64
C LYS A 114 -14.47 47.22 34.46
N LEU A 115 -14.92 47.15 35.71
CA LEU A 115 -14.67 45.99 36.57
C LEU A 115 -15.39 44.75 36.02
N MET A 116 -16.62 44.90 35.52
CA MET A 116 -17.34 43.80 34.86
C MET A 116 -16.66 43.36 33.57
N GLU A 117 -16.18 44.29 32.74
CA GLU A 117 -15.40 43.99 31.52
C GLU A 117 -14.15 43.16 31.86
N VAL A 118 -13.33 43.63 32.81
CA VAL A 118 -12.13 42.92 33.28
C VAL A 118 -12.47 41.54 33.85
N LYS A 119 -13.59 41.41 34.57
CA LYS A 119 -14.04 40.12 35.13
C LYS A 119 -14.47 39.13 34.05
N ILE A 120 -15.02 39.61 32.94
CA ILE A 120 -15.35 38.76 31.77
C ILE A 120 -14.05 38.35 31.07
N ASP A 121 -13.16 39.30 30.80
CA ASP A 121 -11.87 39.03 30.14
C ASP A 121 -11.03 38.02 30.94
N MET A 122 -11.01 38.15 32.28
CA MET A 122 -10.28 37.23 33.16
C MET A 122 -10.86 35.80 33.12
N LYS A 123 -12.19 35.65 33.01
CA LYS A 123 -12.83 34.34 32.87
C LYS A 123 -12.54 33.71 31.50
N CYS A 124 -12.60 34.50 30.43
CA CYS A 124 -12.26 34.05 29.08
C CYS A 124 -10.80 33.57 29.02
N ALA A 125 -9.87 34.35 29.60
CA ALA A 125 -8.46 33.97 29.66
C ALA A 125 -8.21 32.66 30.45
N GLU A 126 -8.97 32.40 31.52
CA GLU A 126 -8.86 31.15 32.28
C GLU A 126 -9.30 29.92 31.45
N GLU A 127 -10.36 30.06 30.64
CA GLU A 127 -10.82 29.01 29.73
C GLU A 127 -9.80 28.74 28.62
N ASP A 128 -9.24 29.80 28.02
CA ASP A 128 -8.17 29.70 27.02
C ASP A 128 -6.93 28.96 27.56
N THR A 129 -6.57 29.16 28.84
CA THR A 129 -5.43 28.45 29.44
C THR A 129 -5.67 26.94 29.63
N LYS A 130 -6.92 26.53 29.94
CA LYS A 130 -7.29 25.12 30.08
C LYS A 130 -7.31 24.41 28.73
N ASP A 131 -7.80 25.08 27.70
CA ASP A 131 -7.79 24.58 26.32
C ASP A 131 -6.37 24.42 25.77
N LEU A 132 -5.48 25.36 26.09
CA LEU A 132 -4.07 25.27 25.73
C LEU A 132 -3.37 24.09 26.41
N GLU A 133 -3.65 23.85 27.70
CA GLU A 133 -3.11 22.71 28.43
C GLU A 133 -3.61 21.37 27.87
N LEU A 134 -4.91 21.28 27.55
CA LEU A 134 -5.53 20.15 26.87
C LEU A 134 -4.85 19.85 25.54
N LEU A 135 -4.72 20.87 24.68
CA LEU A 135 -4.07 20.75 23.39
C LEU A 135 -2.62 20.29 23.55
N TRP A 136 -1.89 20.84 24.52
CA TRP A 136 -0.52 20.44 24.81
C TRP A 136 -0.40 18.96 25.21
N ARG A 137 -1.30 18.45 26.06
CA ARG A 137 -1.35 17.03 26.44
C ARG A 137 -1.63 16.12 25.24
N ARG A 138 -2.55 16.52 24.36
CA ARG A 138 -2.87 15.80 23.11
C ARG A 138 -1.68 15.79 22.15
N VAL A 139 -1.04 16.93 21.94
CA VAL A 139 0.17 17.05 21.10
C VAL A 139 1.29 16.15 21.66
N LYS A 140 1.51 16.15 22.97
CA LYS A 140 2.52 15.31 23.62
C LYS A 140 2.23 13.82 23.47
N THR A 141 0.96 13.43 23.59
CA THR A 141 0.49 12.06 23.35
C THR A 141 0.78 11.63 21.92
N THR A 142 0.33 12.41 20.95
CA THR A 142 0.51 12.11 19.53
C THR A 142 1.98 12.10 19.15
N ALA A 143 2.79 13.01 19.68
CA ALA A 143 4.24 13.02 19.48
C ALA A 143 4.90 11.72 19.99
N THR A 144 4.47 11.21 21.14
CA THR A 144 4.98 9.96 21.72
C THR A 144 4.59 8.75 20.85
N MET A 145 3.32 8.67 20.44
CA MET A 145 2.81 7.62 19.55
C MET A 145 3.52 7.62 18.18
N LEU A 146 3.72 8.81 17.59
CA LEU A 146 4.49 8.96 16.35
C LEU A 146 5.95 8.56 16.52
N THR A 147 6.56 8.87 17.67
CA THR A 147 7.92 8.47 17.97
C THR A 147 8.04 6.94 18.08
N TYR A 148 7.08 6.28 18.72
CA TYR A 148 6.98 4.81 18.75
C TYR A 148 6.82 4.21 17.34
N LEU A 149 5.91 4.73 16.53
CA LEU A 149 5.74 4.26 15.15
C LEU A 149 7.01 4.47 14.33
N LYS A 150 7.70 5.60 14.53
CA LYS A 150 8.98 5.88 13.87
C LYS A 150 10.07 4.89 14.29
N SER A 151 10.18 4.57 15.58
CA SER A 151 11.15 3.58 16.05
C SER A 151 10.81 2.18 15.54
N LYS A 152 9.53 1.79 15.56
CA LYS A 152 9.06 0.52 15.02
C LYS A 152 9.35 0.42 13.52
N ALA A 153 9.00 1.44 12.73
CA ALA A 153 9.30 1.49 11.30
C ALA A 153 10.81 1.37 11.00
N ARG A 154 11.68 1.96 11.83
CA ARG A 154 13.15 1.81 11.68
C ARG A 154 13.62 0.38 11.94
N ILE A 155 13.11 -0.28 12.98
CA ILE A 155 13.39 -1.69 13.27
C ILE A 155 12.90 -2.55 12.09
N MET A 156 11.70 -2.27 11.61
CA MET A 156 11.05 -2.98 10.51
C MET A 156 11.75 -2.80 9.16
N ALA A 157 12.49 -1.71 8.95
CA ALA A 157 13.26 -1.47 7.73
C ALA A 157 14.54 -2.34 7.64
N ILE A 158 14.96 -2.94 8.75
CA ILE A 158 16.18 -3.74 8.84
C ILE A 158 15.76 -5.23 8.94
N PRO A 159 15.97 -6.06 7.90
CA PRO A 159 15.36 -7.40 7.83
C PRO A 159 15.65 -8.30 9.04
N HIS A 160 16.90 -8.33 9.53
CA HIS A 160 17.27 -9.16 10.67
C HIS A 160 16.62 -8.68 11.98
N LEU A 161 16.53 -7.36 12.21
CA LEU A 161 15.86 -6.80 13.38
C LEU A 161 14.34 -6.98 13.28
N ALA A 162 13.78 -6.85 12.08
CA ALA A 162 12.37 -7.09 11.82
C ALA A 162 11.99 -8.54 12.13
N CYS A 163 12.83 -9.51 11.75
CA CYS A 163 12.62 -10.91 12.12
C CYS A 163 12.61 -11.10 13.64
N VAL A 164 13.62 -10.56 14.35
CA VAL A 164 13.70 -10.65 15.81
C VAL A 164 12.51 -9.97 16.49
N SER A 165 12.13 -8.77 16.06
CA SER A 165 11.03 -7.99 16.62
C SER A 165 9.66 -8.64 16.40
N CYS A 166 9.47 -9.29 15.25
CA CYS A 166 8.26 -10.06 14.96
C CYS A 166 8.28 -11.46 15.60
N GLY A 167 9.34 -11.82 16.33
CA GLY A 167 9.54 -13.15 16.91
C GLY A 167 9.72 -14.27 15.88
N ILE A 168 10.12 -13.91 14.66
CA ILE A 168 10.36 -14.86 13.56
C ILE A 168 11.72 -15.52 13.77
N LYS A 169 11.73 -16.85 13.83
CA LYS A 169 12.95 -17.65 14.00
C LYS A 169 13.03 -18.73 12.93
N HIS A 170 14.24 -19.17 12.61
CA HIS A 170 14.46 -20.31 11.74
C HIS A 170 14.50 -21.60 12.58
N GLN A 171 13.63 -22.54 12.27
CA GLN A 171 13.60 -23.87 12.87
C GLN A 171 14.07 -24.91 11.84
N GLU A 172 15.00 -25.76 12.25
CA GLU A 172 15.56 -26.78 11.36
C GLU A 172 14.48 -27.76 10.86
N GLY A 173 14.49 -28.04 9.55
CA GLY A 173 13.48 -28.87 8.87
C GLY A 173 12.14 -28.20 8.56
N ILE A 174 11.74 -27.17 9.31
CA ILE A 174 10.44 -26.47 9.15
C ILE A 174 10.60 -25.10 8.46
N GLY A 175 11.76 -24.46 8.60
CA GLY A 175 12.03 -23.14 8.02
C GLY A 175 11.64 -22.00 8.95
N PHE A 176 11.11 -20.90 8.42
CA PHE A 176 10.71 -19.74 9.23
C PHE A 176 9.41 -19.99 10.01
N VAL A 177 9.43 -19.63 11.29
CA VAL A 177 8.33 -19.82 12.24
C VAL A 177 8.07 -18.51 12.98
N ASP A 178 6.80 -18.15 13.18
CA ASP A 178 6.37 -16.93 13.89
C ASP A 178 6.50 -17.04 15.42
N LYS A 179 6.30 -15.93 16.14
CA LYS A 179 6.23 -15.85 17.62
C LYS A 179 5.26 -16.84 18.25
N HIS A 180 4.22 -17.25 17.52
CA HIS A 180 3.22 -18.23 17.95
C HIS A 180 3.56 -19.68 17.58
N GLY A 181 4.72 -19.94 16.98
CA GLY A 181 5.09 -21.28 16.50
C GLY A 181 4.49 -21.64 15.14
N LEU A 182 3.83 -20.71 14.44
CA LEU A 182 3.20 -20.97 13.15
C LEU A 182 4.23 -20.97 12.01
N PRO A 183 4.31 -22.04 11.19
CA PRO A 183 5.24 -22.12 10.07
C PRO A 183 4.85 -21.14 8.95
N LEU A 184 5.83 -20.75 8.13
CA LEU A 184 5.68 -19.82 7.02
C LEU A 184 4.52 -20.16 6.06
N SER A 185 4.25 -21.45 5.86
CA SER A 185 3.14 -21.95 5.01
C SER A 185 1.77 -21.52 5.51
N GLU A 186 1.62 -21.42 6.84
CA GLU A 186 0.35 -21.12 7.52
C GLU A 186 0.16 -19.61 7.78
N TRP A 187 1.14 -18.79 7.40
CA TRP A 187 1.02 -17.34 7.56
C TRP A 187 -0.15 -16.81 6.73
N SER A 188 -1.12 -16.22 7.43
CA SER A 188 -2.29 -15.61 6.82
C SER A 188 -1.88 -14.53 5.82
N THR A 189 -2.48 -14.58 4.63
CA THR A 189 -2.38 -13.52 3.61
C THR A 189 -3.21 -12.29 3.95
N ILE A 190 -4.15 -12.40 4.91
CA ILE A 190 -5.11 -11.36 5.28
C ILE A 190 -4.81 -10.87 6.69
N VAL A 191 -4.80 -9.54 6.86
CA VAL A 191 -4.60 -8.88 8.16
C VAL A 191 -5.86 -9.06 9.01
N ASN A 192 -5.85 -10.04 9.91
CA ASN A 192 -6.94 -10.25 10.86
C ASN A 192 -6.77 -9.27 12.03
N LEU A 193 -7.36 -8.08 11.89
CA LEU A 193 -7.39 -7.04 12.92
C LEU A 193 -8.24 -7.41 14.15
N SER A 194 -8.89 -8.58 14.16
CA SER A 194 -9.74 -9.05 15.26
C SER A 194 -8.96 -9.66 16.43
N SER A 195 -7.69 -10.03 16.25
CA SER A 195 -6.84 -10.65 17.29
C SER A 195 -6.11 -9.62 18.19
N LEU A 196 -6.63 -8.40 18.29
CA LEU A 196 -5.92 -7.18 18.73
C LEU A 196 -5.64 -7.06 20.25
N GLU A 197 -5.84 -8.13 21.03
CA GLU A 197 -5.84 -8.06 22.49
C GLU A 197 -4.48 -8.30 23.18
N SER A 198 -3.44 -8.81 22.48
CA SER A 198 -2.28 -9.38 23.19
C SER A 198 -0.95 -8.62 23.13
N SER A 199 -0.89 -7.39 22.59
CA SER A 199 0.38 -6.66 22.51
C SER A 199 0.75 -5.96 23.83
N ASP A 200 1.62 -6.60 24.61
CA ASP A 200 2.16 -6.12 25.90
C ASP A 200 2.94 -4.79 25.78
N GLU A 201 3.64 -4.56 24.67
CA GLU A 201 4.42 -3.34 24.40
C GLU A 201 3.55 -2.07 24.43
N MET A 202 2.32 -2.16 23.90
CA MET A 202 1.41 -1.02 23.81
C MET A 202 0.79 -0.70 25.18
N SER A 203 0.60 -1.70 26.03
CA SER A 203 0.13 -1.56 27.41
C SER A 203 1.18 -0.86 28.28
N GLN A 204 2.47 -1.16 28.06
CA GLN A 204 3.57 -0.44 28.70
C GLN A 204 3.63 1.03 28.24
N LEU A 205 3.49 1.30 26.94
CA LEU A 205 3.44 2.67 26.41
C LEU A 205 2.28 3.49 27.02
N ALA A 206 1.10 2.87 27.19
CA ALA A 206 -0.04 3.51 27.83
C ALA A 206 0.18 3.78 29.33
N SER A 207 0.92 2.90 30.03
CA SER A 207 1.25 3.09 31.44
C SER A 207 2.24 4.24 31.69
N ASN A 208 3.23 4.40 30.80
CA ASN A 208 4.24 5.47 30.87
C ASN A 208 3.66 6.86 30.56
N LEU A 209 2.47 6.91 29.94
CA LEU A 209 1.81 8.15 29.53
C LEU A 209 0.76 8.64 30.52
N LYS A 210 0.64 8.05 31.71
CA LYS A 210 -0.35 8.47 32.73
C LYS A 210 -0.06 9.89 33.23
N TYR A 211 -0.69 10.88 32.60
CA TYR A 211 -0.72 12.27 33.02
C TYR A 211 -2.02 12.54 33.79
N GLY A 212 -1.98 12.46 35.12
CA GLY A 212 -3.06 12.94 36.01
C GLY A 212 -4.47 12.37 35.73
N PRO A 213 -5.51 12.91 36.40
CA PRO A 213 -6.89 12.58 36.07
C PRO A 213 -7.21 13.08 34.65
N PHE A 214 -7.52 12.16 33.75
CA PHE A 214 -7.99 12.48 32.42
C PHE A 214 -9.43 12.99 32.49
N ASP A 215 -9.69 14.12 31.84
CA ASP A 215 -11.05 14.52 31.52
C ASP A 215 -11.69 13.48 30.57
N ALA A 216 -13.02 13.34 30.61
CA ALA A 216 -13.77 12.38 29.82
C ALA A 216 -13.49 12.49 28.30
N ASN A 217 -13.23 13.71 27.81
CA ASN A 217 -12.93 13.97 26.40
C ASN A 217 -11.51 13.52 25.99
N ASP A 218 -10.51 13.71 26.86
CA ASP A 218 -9.12 13.29 26.57
C ASP A 218 -8.93 11.78 26.64
N GLY A 219 -9.65 11.10 27.53
CA GLY A 219 -9.63 9.64 27.59
C GLY A 219 -10.06 9.00 26.27
N ALA A 220 -11.10 9.56 25.62
CA ALA A 220 -11.56 9.09 24.31
C ALA A 220 -10.51 9.32 23.22
N TYR A 221 -9.93 10.53 23.12
CA TYR A 221 -8.88 10.85 22.16
C TYR A 221 -7.64 9.96 22.33
N PHE A 222 -7.18 9.77 23.57
CA PHE A 222 -6.04 8.90 23.87
C PHE A 222 -6.32 7.47 23.44
N SER A 223 -7.48 6.91 23.81
CA SER A 223 -7.89 5.56 23.42
C SER A 223 -7.96 5.38 21.90
N GLU A 224 -8.52 6.33 21.16
CA GLU A 224 -8.58 6.28 19.70
C GLU A 224 -7.19 6.39 19.05
N THR A 225 -6.36 7.30 19.54
CA THR A 225 -4.97 7.48 19.06
C THR A 225 -4.12 6.23 19.36
N LEU A 226 -4.31 5.60 20.52
CA LEU A 226 -3.65 4.35 20.87
C LEU A 226 -4.13 3.21 19.96
N LYS A 227 -5.43 3.09 19.71
CA LYS A 227 -6.00 2.08 18.79
C LYS A 227 -5.45 2.23 17.38
N SER A 228 -5.45 3.45 16.83
CA SER A 228 -4.92 3.70 15.49
C SER A 228 -3.42 3.40 15.40
N THR A 229 -2.65 3.80 16.41
CA THR A 229 -1.21 3.48 16.51
C THR A 229 -0.98 1.96 16.55
N ARG A 230 -1.79 1.20 17.29
CA ARG A 230 -1.71 -0.26 17.35
C ARG A 230 -2.00 -0.88 15.98
N VAL A 231 -3.08 -0.44 15.32
CA VAL A 231 -3.42 -0.92 13.97
C VAL A 231 -2.27 -0.69 12.99
N VAL A 232 -1.65 0.49 13.00
CA VAL A 232 -0.49 0.79 12.14
C VAL A 232 0.69 -0.14 12.46
N ALA A 233 0.98 -0.37 13.73
CA ALA A 233 2.06 -1.25 14.17
C ALA A 233 1.86 -2.72 13.72
N GLU A 234 0.63 -3.23 13.80
CA GLU A 234 0.28 -4.58 13.32
C GLU A 234 0.31 -4.67 11.79
N VAL A 235 -0.14 -3.63 11.08
CA VAL A 235 -0.02 -3.56 9.63
C VAL A 235 1.45 -3.61 9.21
N MET A 236 2.34 -2.90 9.90
CA MET A 236 3.79 -2.97 9.66
C MET A 236 4.33 -4.41 9.86
N GLU A 237 3.96 -5.08 10.95
CA GLU A 237 4.37 -6.48 11.20
C GLU A 237 3.83 -7.44 10.11
N SER A 238 2.56 -7.31 9.73
CA SER A 238 1.95 -8.14 8.70
C SER A 238 2.57 -7.94 7.31
N LEU A 239 2.99 -6.71 6.98
CA LEU A 239 3.68 -6.38 5.73
C LEU A 239 5.04 -7.06 5.67
N ILE A 240 5.79 -7.05 6.76
CA ILE A 240 7.09 -7.72 6.86
C ILE A 240 6.94 -9.23 6.74
N LYS A 241 5.98 -9.83 7.46
CA LYS A 241 5.71 -11.27 7.34
C LYS A 241 5.43 -11.67 5.89
N ARG A 242 4.61 -10.87 5.19
CA ARG A 242 4.36 -11.09 3.75
C ARG A 242 5.59 -10.85 2.87
N ALA A 243 6.41 -9.84 3.17
CA ALA A 243 7.64 -9.57 2.45
C ALA A 243 8.64 -10.73 2.59
N ILE A 244 8.84 -11.23 3.82
CA ILE A 244 9.68 -12.40 4.11
C ILE A 244 9.17 -13.64 3.37
N LYS A 245 7.85 -13.90 3.41
CA LYS A 245 7.25 -15.01 2.65
C LYS A 245 7.51 -14.89 1.15
N ALA A 246 7.28 -13.71 0.56
CA ALA A 246 7.53 -13.49 -0.85
C ALA A 246 9.02 -13.61 -1.23
N GLU A 247 9.92 -13.10 -0.38
CA GLU A 247 11.37 -13.16 -0.60
C GLU A 247 11.90 -14.60 -0.51
N THR A 248 11.45 -15.36 0.48
CA THR A 248 11.81 -16.77 0.64
C THR A 248 11.26 -17.62 -0.51
N GLU A 249 9.99 -17.44 -0.89
CA GLU A 249 9.42 -18.11 -2.07
C GLU A 249 10.22 -17.78 -3.34
N ALA A 250 10.54 -16.50 -3.58
CA ALA A 250 11.36 -16.08 -4.73
C ALA A 250 12.78 -16.67 -4.71
N ALA A 251 13.42 -16.75 -3.53
CA ALA A 251 14.73 -17.35 -3.37
C ALA A 251 14.70 -18.86 -3.67
N THR A 252 13.68 -19.59 -3.20
CA THR A 252 13.52 -21.02 -3.50
C THR A 252 13.29 -21.26 -5.00
N GLU A 253 12.47 -20.45 -5.65
CA GLU A 253 12.19 -20.57 -7.07
C GLU A 253 13.42 -20.25 -7.93
N LYS A 254 14.22 -19.26 -7.51
CA LYS A 254 15.52 -18.96 -8.13
C LYS A 254 16.47 -20.16 -8.08
N GLU A 255 16.54 -20.88 -6.95
CA GLU A 255 17.38 -22.07 -6.85
C GLU A 255 16.87 -23.22 -7.73
N LYS A 256 15.55 -23.46 -7.79
CA LYS A 256 14.98 -24.45 -8.73
C LYS A 256 15.33 -24.14 -10.18
N VAL A 257 15.25 -22.88 -10.58
CA VAL A 257 15.63 -22.44 -11.94
C VAL A 257 17.11 -22.71 -12.21
N LYS A 258 17.98 -22.42 -11.24
CA LYS A 258 19.43 -22.69 -11.34
C LYS A 258 19.70 -24.19 -11.51
N LEU A 259 19.11 -25.05 -10.68
CA LEU A 259 19.22 -26.50 -10.80
C LEU A 259 18.70 -27.01 -12.15
N GLY A 260 17.55 -26.49 -12.62
CA GLY A 260 17.00 -26.82 -13.93
C GLY A 260 17.92 -26.42 -15.09
N LEU A 261 18.59 -25.28 -14.99
CA LEU A 261 19.56 -24.83 -15.98
C LEU A 261 20.79 -25.75 -16.03
N GLU A 262 21.31 -26.17 -14.87
CA GLU A 262 22.43 -27.10 -14.77
C GLU A 262 22.08 -28.47 -15.38
N GLU A 263 20.88 -28.99 -15.08
CA GLU A 263 20.41 -30.24 -15.68
C GLU A 263 20.24 -30.11 -17.21
N ASN A 264 19.72 -28.98 -17.69
CA ASN A 264 19.56 -28.74 -19.11
C ASN A 264 20.93 -28.69 -19.84
N LYS A 265 21.94 -28.05 -19.24
CA LYS A 265 23.32 -28.06 -19.76
C LYS A 265 23.86 -29.49 -19.86
N ARG A 266 23.68 -30.30 -18.81
CA ARG A 266 24.08 -31.71 -18.80
C ARG A 266 23.40 -32.51 -19.91
N LYS A 267 22.08 -32.36 -20.08
CA LYS A 267 21.31 -33.03 -21.14
C LYS A 267 21.75 -32.56 -22.53
N THR A 268 22.04 -31.26 -22.69
CA THR A 268 22.55 -30.70 -23.95
C THR A 268 23.88 -31.34 -24.35
N LEU A 269 24.83 -31.47 -23.42
CA LEU A 269 26.10 -32.14 -23.68
C LEU A 269 25.90 -33.63 -24.02
N GLN A 270 24.99 -34.31 -23.33
CA GLN A 270 24.66 -35.70 -23.63
C GLN A 270 24.09 -35.86 -25.05
N ILE A 271 23.17 -34.98 -25.45
CA ILE A 271 22.60 -34.97 -26.80
C ILE A 271 23.70 -34.70 -27.83
N GLN A 272 24.55 -33.70 -27.63
CA GLN A 272 25.67 -33.42 -28.54
C GLN A 272 26.59 -34.64 -28.71
N GLY A 273 26.91 -35.34 -27.62
CA GLY A 273 27.70 -36.58 -27.71
C GLY A 273 27.00 -37.71 -28.45
N MET A 274 25.67 -37.84 -28.29
CA MET A 274 24.88 -38.81 -29.07
C MET A 274 24.81 -38.43 -30.54
N THR A 275 24.66 -37.14 -30.86
CA THR A 275 24.66 -36.63 -32.23
C THR A 275 25.98 -36.98 -32.94
N LEU A 276 27.13 -36.73 -32.30
CA LEU A 276 28.44 -37.09 -32.87
C LEU A 276 28.56 -38.59 -33.16
N LYS A 277 28.12 -39.45 -32.22
CA LYS A 277 28.14 -40.90 -32.43
C LYS A 277 27.25 -41.33 -33.60
N VAL A 278 26.08 -40.71 -33.77
CA VAL A 278 25.19 -41.00 -34.90
C VAL A 278 25.83 -40.55 -36.22
N GLU A 279 26.47 -39.39 -36.26
CA GLU A 279 27.20 -38.91 -37.44
C GLU A 279 28.39 -39.84 -37.82
N GLU A 280 29.10 -40.38 -36.82
CA GLU A 280 30.16 -41.38 -37.05
C GLU A 280 29.60 -42.70 -37.61
N MET A 281 28.48 -43.18 -37.04
CA MET A 281 27.80 -44.37 -37.54
C MET A 281 27.29 -44.19 -38.97
N GLU A 282 26.78 -43.00 -39.31
CA GLU A 282 26.36 -42.68 -40.68
C GLU A 282 27.53 -42.75 -41.66
N LYS A 283 28.67 -42.13 -41.32
CA LYS A 283 29.89 -42.20 -42.15
C LYS A 283 30.37 -43.64 -42.35
N PHE A 284 30.36 -44.44 -41.28
CA PHE A 284 30.75 -45.84 -41.35
C PHE A 284 29.81 -46.67 -42.24
N ALA A 285 28.49 -46.47 -42.10
CA ALA A 285 27.49 -47.16 -42.89
C ALA A 285 27.59 -46.78 -44.38
N LEU A 286 27.82 -45.49 -44.68
CA LEU A 286 28.06 -45.03 -46.05
C LEU A 286 29.29 -45.72 -46.67
N GLY A 287 30.42 -45.74 -45.97
CA GLY A 287 31.65 -46.40 -46.45
C GLY A 287 31.50 -47.91 -46.65
N THR A 288 30.73 -48.59 -45.79
CA THR A 288 30.45 -50.02 -45.94
C THR A 288 29.54 -50.28 -47.16
N ASN A 289 28.53 -49.44 -47.36
CA ASN A 289 27.62 -49.56 -48.50
C ASN A 289 28.32 -49.29 -49.84
N THR A 290 29.25 -48.33 -49.91
CA THR A 290 30.03 -48.10 -51.13
C THR A 290 30.84 -49.34 -51.50
N LEU A 291 31.55 -49.94 -50.53
CA LEU A 291 32.33 -51.16 -50.76
C LEU A 291 31.43 -52.35 -51.17
N LEU A 292 30.28 -52.53 -50.51
CA LEU A 292 29.33 -53.59 -50.87
C LEU A 292 28.78 -53.42 -52.29
N ASN A 293 28.53 -52.18 -52.72
CA ASN A 293 28.11 -51.89 -54.09
C ASN A 293 29.21 -52.22 -55.11
N GLU A 294 30.47 -51.87 -54.82
CA GLU A 294 31.61 -52.24 -55.66
C GLU A 294 31.80 -53.76 -55.76
N MET A 295 31.70 -54.47 -54.63
CA MET A 295 31.77 -55.92 -54.59
C MET A 295 30.63 -56.55 -55.39
N ARG A 296 29.40 -56.04 -55.24
CA ARG A 296 28.24 -56.51 -56.02
C ARG A 296 28.50 -56.34 -57.51
N GLN A 297 29.03 -55.19 -57.94
CA GLN A 297 29.33 -54.96 -59.35
C GLN A 297 30.38 -55.94 -59.88
N LYS A 298 31.49 -56.14 -59.16
CA LYS A 298 32.52 -57.12 -59.54
C LYS A 298 31.97 -58.54 -59.66
N VAL A 299 31.07 -58.93 -58.76
CA VAL A 299 30.40 -60.24 -58.83
C VAL A 299 29.52 -60.33 -60.08
N THR A 300 28.74 -59.30 -60.39
CA THR A 300 27.94 -59.23 -61.62
C THR A 300 28.84 -59.38 -62.85
N ASP A 301 29.92 -58.61 -62.94
CA ASP A 301 30.87 -58.64 -64.07
C ASP A 301 31.50 -60.04 -64.23
N MET A 302 31.86 -60.69 -63.12
CA MET A 302 32.44 -62.03 -63.12
C MET A 302 31.43 -63.10 -63.57
N VAL A 303 30.15 -62.97 -63.18
CA VAL A 303 29.09 -63.88 -63.62
C VAL A 303 28.86 -63.74 -65.13
N GLU A 304 28.83 -62.51 -65.64
CA GLU A 304 28.72 -62.23 -67.07
C GLU A 304 29.90 -62.82 -67.85
N GLU A 305 31.14 -62.62 -67.37
CA GLU A 305 32.33 -63.18 -68.00
C GLU A 305 32.33 -64.71 -67.97
N THR A 306 31.94 -65.31 -66.85
CA THR A 306 31.79 -66.77 -66.73
C THR A 306 30.74 -67.30 -67.73
N SER A 307 29.66 -66.56 -67.94
CA SER A 307 28.65 -66.90 -68.96
C SER A 307 29.23 -66.86 -70.37
N ARG A 308 29.99 -65.79 -70.70
CA ARG A 308 30.70 -65.68 -72.00
C ARG A 308 31.72 -66.80 -72.21
N GLN A 309 32.43 -67.20 -71.17
CA GLN A 309 33.39 -68.30 -71.23
C GLN A 309 32.68 -69.64 -71.46
N ARG A 310 31.55 -69.89 -70.79
CA ARG A 310 30.72 -71.09 -71.03
C ARG A 310 30.22 -71.16 -72.46
N GLN A 311 29.74 -70.04 -73.02
CA GLN A 311 29.28 -69.99 -74.41
C GLN A 311 30.42 -70.32 -75.40
N ARG A 312 31.59 -69.68 -75.25
CA ARG A 312 32.78 -69.97 -76.07
C ARG A 312 33.23 -71.43 -75.94
N ALA A 313 33.19 -72.00 -74.74
CA ALA A 313 33.53 -73.40 -74.52
C ALA A 313 32.57 -74.35 -75.25
N ALA A 314 31.26 -74.05 -75.23
CA ALA A 314 30.25 -74.84 -75.95
C ALA A 314 30.42 -74.74 -77.48
N GLU A 315 30.74 -73.55 -78.01
CA GLU A 315 31.05 -73.34 -79.43
C GLU A 315 32.31 -74.13 -79.85
N ASN A 316 33.38 -74.05 -79.07
CA ASN A 316 34.60 -74.81 -79.30
C ASN A 316 34.36 -76.33 -79.27
N GLU A 317 33.53 -76.80 -78.34
CA GLU A 317 33.17 -78.22 -78.25
C GLU A 317 32.40 -78.67 -79.49
N GLN A 318 31.48 -77.84 -80.00
CA GLN A 318 30.76 -78.11 -81.24
C GLN A 318 31.71 -78.17 -82.45
N GLU A 319 32.66 -77.25 -82.55
CA GLU A 319 33.63 -77.21 -83.64
C GLU A 319 34.59 -78.42 -83.57
N LEU A 320 35.07 -78.79 -82.38
CA LEU A 320 35.83 -80.02 -82.17
C LEU A 320 35.06 -81.27 -82.60
N ARG A 321 33.76 -81.33 -82.30
CA ARG A 321 32.89 -82.43 -82.77
C ARG A 321 32.80 -82.47 -84.30
N ARG A 322 32.68 -81.32 -84.98
CA ARG A 322 32.68 -81.24 -86.45
C ARG A 322 34.00 -81.70 -87.05
N VAL A 323 35.13 -81.14 -86.59
CA VAL A 323 36.47 -81.51 -87.05
C VAL A 323 36.72 -83.00 -86.86
N LYS A 324 36.30 -83.58 -85.73
CA LYS A 324 36.41 -85.02 -85.49
C LYS A 324 35.63 -85.84 -86.52
N GLN A 325 34.38 -85.46 -86.82
CA GLN A 325 33.56 -86.11 -87.85
C GLN A 325 34.21 -86.03 -89.23
N ASP A 326 34.78 -84.88 -89.58
CA ASP A 326 35.50 -84.70 -90.86
C ASP A 326 36.73 -85.61 -90.94
N PHE A 327 37.51 -85.70 -89.86
CA PHE A 327 38.66 -86.60 -89.77
C PHE A 327 38.26 -88.08 -89.90
N ASP A 328 37.20 -88.52 -89.22
CA ASP A 328 36.69 -89.88 -89.32
C ASP A 328 36.21 -90.19 -90.76
N SER A 329 35.57 -89.22 -91.42
CA SER A 329 35.14 -89.33 -92.82
C SER A 329 36.32 -89.47 -93.78
N LEU A 330 37.35 -88.62 -93.62
CA LEU A 330 38.59 -88.70 -94.41
C LEU A 330 39.33 -90.02 -94.16
N ARG A 331 39.33 -90.52 -92.93
CA ARG A 331 39.91 -91.81 -92.57
C ARG A 331 39.19 -92.96 -93.30
N LEU A 332 37.86 -92.96 -93.32
CA LEU A 332 37.05 -93.95 -94.05
C LEU A 332 37.33 -93.89 -95.57
N LEU A 333 37.41 -92.68 -96.14
CA LEU A 333 37.75 -92.48 -97.55
C LEU A 333 39.15 -93.02 -97.88
N LYS A 334 40.15 -92.75 -97.03
CA LYS A 334 41.49 -93.28 -97.20
C LYS A 334 41.50 -94.81 -97.17
N SER A 335 40.77 -95.43 -96.23
CA SER A 335 40.64 -96.90 -96.19
C SER A 335 39.92 -97.47 -97.41
N PHE A 336 38.98 -96.74 -98.01
CA PHE A 336 38.31 -97.14 -99.26
C PHE A 336 39.23 -97.04 -100.49
N LEU A 337 40.16 -96.08 -100.52
CA LEU A 337 41.09 -95.88 -101.64
C LEU A 337 42.37 -96.73 -101.58
N THR A 338 42.66 -97.37 -100.45
CA THR A 338 43.89 -98.15 -100.23
C THR A 338 43.66 -99.64 -99.97
N GLY A 339 42.39 -100.08 -99.92
CA GLY A 339 41.98 -101.48 -100.06
C GLY A 339 41.40 -101.69 -101.45
#